data_AF-A0A510HIW7-F1
#
_entry.id   AF-A0A510HIW7-F1
#
_cell.length_a   1.000
_cell.length_b   1.000
_cell.length_c   1.000
_cell.angle_alpha   90.00
_cell.angle_beta   90.00
_cell.angle_gamma   90.00
#
_symmetry.space_group_name_H-M   'P 1'
#
loop_
_entity.id
_entity.type
_entity.pdbx_description
1 polymer ?
#
loop_
_entity_poly.entity_id
_entity_poly.type
_entity_poly.pdbx_seq_one_letter_code
_entity_poly.pdbx_strand_id
1 'polypeptide(L)'
;MLHWFGRRLREMQEKGRDERGFTLIELLVVVIIIGILAAIAIPTFLNQRERAWNAAAQSELRNMAAAATSCSVENGGAYDSPNNCHEVDTLRDFGWNDDSDVDQNITSTGANVWSATATHTNGGNTYVFTTDESDPNAGQVVEQ
;
A
#
# COMPACT_ATOMS: atom_id res chain seq x y z
N MET A 1 -44.25 -27.72 62.66
CA MET A 1 -44.39 -27.60 61.19
C MET A 1 -43.42 -26.57 60.55
N LEU A 2 -42.46 -25.97 61.28
CA LEU A 2 -41.52 -24.97 60.73
C LEU A 2 -40.02 -25.32 60.83
N HIS A 3 -39.63 -26.51 61.31
CA HIS A 3 -38.21 -26.88 61.41
C HIS A 3 -37.64 -27.58 60.16
N TRP A 4 -38.47 -27.90 59.17
CA TRP A 4 -38.03 -28.53 57.90
C TRP A 4 -37.48 -27.51 56.89
N PHE A 5 -38.00 -26.28 56.92
CA PHE A 5 -37.67 -25.26 55.93
C PHE A 5 -36.25 -24.68 56.08
N GLY A 6 -35.64 -24.78 57.27
CA GLY A 6 -34.33 -24.17 57.56
C GLY A 6 -33.12 -24.97 57.05
N ARG A 7 -33.26 -26.26 56.71
CA ARG A 7 -32.12 -27.07 56.24
C ARG A 7 -31.84 -26.96 54.74
N ARG A 8 -32.83 -26.51 53.94
CA ARG A 8 -32.70 -26.46 52.48
C ARG A 8 -31.88 -25.27 51.96
N LEU A 9 -31.58 -24.29 52.80
CA LEU A 9 -30.79 -23.11 52.43
C LEU A 9 -29.28 -23.27 52.68
N ARG A 10 -28.82 -24.36 53.29
CA ARG A 10 -27.39 -24.64 53.46
C ARG A 10 -26.77 -25.50 52.36
N GLU A 11 -27.56 -26.11 51.49
CA GLU A 11 -27.06 -26.96 50.40
C GLU A 11 -26.81 -26.22 49.07
N MET A 12 -27.21 -24.95 48.96
CA MET A 12 -27.04 -24.17 47.71
C MET A 12 -25.83 -23.23 47.71
N GLN A 13 -25.04 -23.17 48.79
CA GLN A 13 -23.88 -22.28 48.91
C GLN A 13 -22.52 -23.00 48.81
N GLU A 14 -22.47 -24.17 48.20
CA GLU A 14 -21.21 -24.88 47.93
C GLU A 14 -21.13 -25.34 46.47
N LYS A 15 -21.54 -24.49 45.53
CA LYS A 15 -20.89 -24.49 44.22
C LYS A 15 -19.61 -23.69 44.39
N GLY A 16 -18.56 -24.38 44.85
CA GLY A 16 -17.20 -23.90 44.77
C GLY A 16 -17.02 -23.27 43.40
N ARG A 17 -16.75 -21.97 43.39
CA ARG A 17 -16.39 -21.27 42.18
C ARG A 17 -15.15 -22.00 41.69
N ASP A 18 -15.26 -22.67 40.55
CA ASP A 18 -14.13 -23.19 39.78
C ASP A 18 -13.30 -21.97 39.35
N GLU A 19 -12.59 -21.36 40.30
CA GLU A 19 -11.63 -20.29 40.10
C GLU A 19 -10.37 -20.94 39.55
N ARG A 20 -10.48 -21.47 38.32
CA ARG A 20 -9.33 -21.88 37.52
C ARG A 20 -8.58 -20.60 37.16
N GLY A 21 -7.69 -20.18 38.04
CA GLY A 21 -6.80 -19.06 37.81
C GLY A 21 -5.88 -19.35 36.64
N PHE A 22 -5.72 -18.38 35.75
CA PHE A 22 -4.72 -18.39 34.70
C PHE A 22 -3.33 -18.51 35.35
N THR A 23 -2.55 -19.53 35.01
CA THR A 23 -1.22 -19.66 35.61
C THR A 23 -0.26 -18.65 34.98
N LEU A 24 0.67 -18.11 35.77
CA LEU A 24 1.71 -17.22 35.23
C LEU A 24 2.57 -17.93 34.17
N ILE A 25 2.71 -19.25 34.27
CA ILE A 25 3.45 -20.05 33.28
C ILE A 25 2.71 -20.16 31.95
N GLU A 26 1.38 -20.21 31.94
CA GLU A 26 0.59 -20.17 30.70
C GLU A 26 0.79 -18.84 29.97
N LEU A 27 0.79 -17.71 30.68
CA LEU A 27 1.09 -16.42 30.06
C LEU A 27 2.55 -16.33 29.60
N LEU A 28 3.49 -16.87 30.38
CA LEU A 28 4.91 -16.87 30.04
C LEU A 28 5.19 -17.57 28.70
N VAL A 29 4.67 -18.79 28.52
CA VAL A 29 4.90 -19.56 27.29
C VAL A 29 4.27 -18.86 26.09
N VAL A 30 3.10 -18.24 26.25
CA VAL A 30 2.43 -17.51 25.17
C VAL A 30 3.26 -16.30 24.73
N VAL A 31 3.75 -15.49 25.67
CA VAL A 31 4.56 -14.31 25.30
C VAL A 31 5.89 -14.68 24.64
N ILE A 32 6.46 -15.83 25.00
CA ILE A 32 7.66 -16.37 24.33
C ILE A 32 7.34 -16.77 22.89
N ILE A 33 6.25 -17.49 22.65
CA ILE A 33 5.87 -17.94 21.31
C ILE A 33 5.55 -16.73 20.40
N ILE A 34 4.73 -15.78 20.86
CA ILE A 34 4.44 -14.57 20.07
C ILE A 34 5.70 -13.72 19.86
N GLY A 35 6.65 -13.74 20.81
CA GLY A 35 7.94 -13.05 20.66
C GLY A 35 8.77 -13.62 19.51
N ILE A 36 8.84 -14.95 19.39
CA ILE A 36 9.54 -15.61 18.27
C ILE A 36 8.84 -15.31 16.94
N LEU A 37 7.50 -15.39 16.90
CA LEU A 37 6.74 -15.10 15.69
C LEU A 37 6.90 -13.64 15.25
N ALA A 38 6.80 -12.69 16.18
CA ALA A 38 6.93 -11.27 15.91
C ALA A 38 8.33 -10.92 15.39
N ALA A 39 9.39 -11.55 15.94
CA ALA A 39 10.76 -11.31 15.50
C ALA A 39 11.00 -11.63 14.02
N ILE A 40 10.29 -12.63 13.46
CA ILE A 40 10.38 -12.98 12.03
C ILE A 40 9.35 -12.19 11.22
N ALA A 41 8.12 -12.08 11.72
CA ALA A 41 7.02 -11.49 10.97
C ALA A 41 7.19 -9.98 10.72
N ILE A 42 7.66 -9.22 11.72
CA ILE A 42 7.81 -7.76 11.61
C ILE A 42 8.76 -7.36 10.48
N PRO A 43 10.02 -7.83 10.41
CA PRO A 43 10.93 -7.40 9.33
C PRO A 43 10.43 -7.85 7.95
N THR A 44 9.84 -9.04 7.83
CA THR A 44 9.27 -9.51 6.56
C THR A 44 8.08 -8.65 6.13
N PHE A 45 7.18 -8.31 7.05
CA PHE A 45 6.02 -7.47 6.76
C PHE A 45 6.44 -6.06 6.31
N LEU A 46 7.43 -5.46 6.98
CA LEU A 46 7.93 -4.14 6.60
C LEU A 46 8.54 -4.13 5.18
N ASN A 47 9.34 -5.14 4.84
CA ASN A 47 9.91 -5.29 3.49
C ASN A 47 8.83 -5.56 2.43
N GLN A 48 7.80 -6.37 2.75
CA GLN A 48 6.68 -6.57 1.83
C GLN A 48 5.91 -5.27 1.58
N ARG A 49 5.71 -4.47 2.62
CA ARG A 49 5.04 -3.17 2.52
C ARG A 49 5.84 -2.19 1.67
N GLU A 50 7.16 -2.13 1.84
CA GLU A 50 8.06 -1.32 1.02
C GLU A 50 8.02 -1.73 -0.46
N ARG A 51 8.04 -3.04 -0.74
CA ARG A 51 7.87 -3.56 -2.11
C ARG A 51 6.52 -3.19 -2.72
N ALA A 52 5.46 -3.18 -1.91
CA ALA A 52 4.13 -2.76 -2.38
C ALA A 52 4.11 -1.28 -2.75
N TRP A 53 4.73 -0.42 -1.94
CA TRP A 53 4.86 1.02 -2.25
C TRP A 53 5.65 1.25 -3.54
N ASN A 54 6.78 0.56 -3.71
CA ASN A 54 7.57 0.65 -4.94
C ASN A 54 6.79 0.13 -6.16
N ALA A 55 6.04 -0.95 -5.99
CA ALA A 55 5.19 -1.49 -7.06
C ALA A 55 4.05 -0.54 -7.45
N ALA A 56 3.44 0.15 -6.47
CA ALA A 56 2.42 1.16 -6.70
C ALA A 56 2.97 2.33 -7.52
N ALA A 57 4.09 2.94 -7.10
CA ALA A 57 4.72 4.04 -7.83
C ALA A 57 5.14 3.64 -9.26
N GLN A 58 5.72 2.45 -9.45
CA GLN A 58 6.06 1.96 -10.78
C GLN A 58 4.83 1.66 -11.65
N SER A 59 3.74 1.17 -11.05
CA SER A 59 2.48 0.95 -11.75
C SER A 59 1.87 2.26 -12.20
N GLU A 60 1.93 3.29 -11.35
CA GLU A 60 1.42 4.62 -11.63
C GLU A 60 2.10 5.23 -12.85
N LEU A 61 3.43 5.13 -12.95
CA LEU A 61 4.16 5.57 -14.14
C LEU A 61 3.74 4.84 -15.41
N ARG A 62 3.51 3.53 -15.34
CA ARG A 62 3.07 2.75 -16.50
C ARG A 62 1.67 3.17 -16.96
N ASN A 63 0.77 3.41 -16.00
CA ASN A 63 -0.59 3.86 -16.29
C ASN A 63 -0.58 5.28 -16.89
N MET A 64 0.19 6.21 -16.32
CA MET A 64 0.37 7.56 -16.86
C MET A 64 0.98 7.52 -18.26
N ALA A 65 2.05 6.75 -18.48
CA ALA A 65 2.69 6.63 -19.78
C ALA A 65 1.75 6.06 -20.85
N ALA A 66 0.89 5.10 -20.48
CA ALA A 66 -0.12 4.55 -21.38
C ALA A 66 -1.19 5.60 -21.77
N ALA A 67 -1.67 6.38 -20.80
CA ALA A 67 -2.63 7.46 -21.06
C ALA A 67 -1.98 8.58 -21.92
N ALA A 68 -0.75 8.98 -21.59
CA ALA A 68 -0.02 9.99 -22.33
C ALA A 68 0.24 9.55 -23.78
N THR A 69 0.61 8.28 -23.98
CA THR A 69 0.80 7.71 -25.33
C THR A 69 -0.51 7.68 -26.11
N SER A 70 -1.63 7.34 -25.45
CA SER A 70 -2.95 7.36 -26.09
C SER A 70 -3.34 8.77 -26.52
N CYS A 71 -3.11 9.77 -25.66
CA CYS A 71 -3.31 11.17 -25.98
C CYS A 71 -2.41 11.64 -27.14
N SER A 72 -1.13 11.25 -27.13
CA SER A 72 -0.17 11.59 -28.17
C SER A 72 -0.57 11.02 -29.54
N VAL A 73 -1.15 9.82 -29.59
CA VAL A 73 -1.68 9.24 -30.83
C VAL A 73 -2.77 10.13 -31.45
N GLU A 74 -3.64 10.74 -30.64
CA GLU A 74 -4.64 11.69 -31.14
C GLU A 74 -4.03 13.02 -31.60
N ASN A 75 -2.93 13.43 -30.98
CA ASN A 75 -2.15 14.62 -31.34
C ASN A 75 -1.17 14.41 -32.51
N GLY A 76 -1.21 13.26 -33.20
CA GLY A 76 -0.28 12.98 -34.29
C GLY A 76 1.16 12.73 -33.85
N GLY A 77 1.36 12.27 -32.62
CA GLY A 77 2.67 11.92 -32.03
C GLY A 77 3.23 12.96 -31.07
N ALA A 78 2.52 14.07 -30.83
CA ALA A 78 2.97 15.14 -29.94
C ALA A 78 2.31 15.09 -28.55
N TYR A 79 3.10 15.34 -27.50
CA TYR A 79 2.66 15.36 -26.10
C TYR A 79 2.33 16.76 -25.56
N ASP A 80 2.68 17.80 -26.30
CA ASP A 80 2.38 19.19 -25.95
C ASP A 80 1.03 19.57 -26.59
N SER A 81 1.00 20.26 -27.72
CA SER A 81 -0.25 20.64 -28.39
C SER A 81 -0.82 19.56 -29.33
N PRO A 82 -2.15 19.55 -29.58
CA PRO A 82 -3.18 20.45 -29.03
C PRO A 82 -3.72 20.06 -27.64
N ASN A 83 -3.60 18.80 -27.22
CA ASN A 83 -4.31 18.31 -26.04
C ASN A 83 -3.55 18.43 -24.70
N ASN A 84 -2.31 18.90 -24.68
CA ASN A 84 -1.43 18.97 -23.50
C ASN A 84 -1.36 17.61 -22.77
N CYS A 85 -0.87 16.57 -23.44
CA CYS A 85 -0.74 15.20 -22.91
C CYS A 85 0.28 15.04 -21.76
N HIS A 86 0.58 16.12 -21.06
CA HIS A 86 1.41 16.20 -19.87
C HIS A 86 0.67 16.87 -18.70
N GLU A 87 -0.59 17.25 -18.89
CA GLU A 87 -1.47 17.76 -17.84
C GLU A 87 -2.29 16.63 -17.20
N VAL A 88 -2.46 16.69 -15.88
CA VAL A 88 -3.15 15.67 -15.09
C VAL A 88 -4.59 15.45 -15.55
N ASP A 89 -5.33 16.54 -15.79
CA ASP A 89 -6.74 16.44 -16.18
C ASP A 89 -6.91 15.85 -17.58
N THR A 90 -6.02 16.19 -18.52
CA THR A 90 -5.99 15.55 -19.84
C THR A 90 -5.76 14.05 -19.70
N LEU A 91 -4.76 13.61 -18.93
CA LEU A 91 -4.48 12.18 -18.80
C LEU A 91 -5.65 11.39 -18.19
N ARG A 92 -6.48 12.03 -17.35
CA ARG A 92 -7.71 11.43 -16.81
C ARG A 92 -8.77 11.20 -17.88
N ASP A 93 -8.89 12.10 -18.85
CA ASP A 93 -9.77 11.91 -20.01
C ASP A 93 -9.31 10.70 -20.86
N PHE A 94 -8.01 10.37 -20.83
CA PHE A 94 -7.41 9.19 -21.45
C PHE A 94 -7.35 7.96 -20.52
N GLY A 95 -8.11 7.97 -19.41
CA GLY A 95 -8.34 6.80 -18.57
C GLY A 95 -7.29 6.54 -17.49
N TRP A 96 -6.33 7.44 -17.29
CA TRP A 96 -5.50 7.39 -16.09
C TRP A 96 -6.30 7.83 -14.86
N ASN A 97 -6.19 7.06 -13.78
CA ASN A 97 -6.76 7.43 -12.49
C ASN A 97 -5.61 7.54 -11.51
N ASP A 98 -5.51 8.71 -10.89
CA ASP A 98 -4.51 9.07 -9.88
C ASP A 98 -4.66 8.17 -8.63
N ASP A 99 -3.51 7.70 -8.14
CA ASP A 99 -3.38 7.15 -6.80
C ASP A 99 -2.96 8.26 -5.82
N SER A 100 -3.86 8.62 -4.89
CA SER A 100 -3.61 9.69 -3.91
C SER A 100 -2.42 9.43 -2.98
N ASP A 101 -1.95 8.19 -2.88
CA ASP A 101 -0.79 7.82 -2.08
C ASP A 101 0.52 7.86 -2.88
N VAL A 102 0.48 8.17 -4.18
CA VAL A 102 1.65 8.38 -5.04
C VAL A 102 1.74 9.85 -5.40
N ASP A 103 2.91 10.44 -5.21
CA ASP A 103 3.24 11.79 -5.69
C ASP A 103 3.80 11.68 -7.11
N GLN A 104 3.25 12.45 -8.03
CA GLN A 104 3.63 12.45 -9.44
C GLN A 104 4.04 13.83 -9.93
N ASN A 105 5.05 13.86 -10.80
CA ASN A 105 5.40 15.04 -11.55
C ASN A 105 5.54 14.68 -13.03
N ILE A 106 4.76 15.34 -13.88
CA ILE A 106 4.65 15.06 -15.31
C ILE A 106 5.27 16.23 -16.06
N THR A 107 6.14 15.93 -17.02
CA THR A 107 6.88 16.94 -17.77
C THR A 107 6.89 16.57 -19.25
N SER A 108 6.78 17.57 -20.11
CA SER A 108 7.05 17.42 -21.54
C SER A 108 8.23 18.31 -21.91
N THR A 109 9.29 17.72 -22.48
CA THR A 109 10.48 18.45 -22.92
C THR A 109 10.41 18.59 -24.44
N GLY A 110 9.63 19.57 -24.90
CA GLY A 110 9.32 19.76 -26.31
C GLY A 110 8.26 18.78 -26.82
N ALA A 111 7.83 18.96 -28.07
CA ALA A 111 6.61 18.33 -28.59
C ALA A 111 6.59 16.80 -28.53
N ASN A 112 7.73 16.10 -28.58
CA ASN A 112 7.78 14.65 -28.77
C ASN A 112 8.34 13.86 -27.58
N VAL A 113 8.73 14.56 -26.50
CA VAL A 113 9.28 13.91 -25.31
C VAL A 113 8.30 14.08 -24.16
N TRP A 114 7.98 12.95 -23.54
CA TRP A 114 7.19 12.87 -22.33
C TRP A 114 7.99 12.17 -21.25
N SER A 115 7.96 12.73 -20.05
CA SER A 115 8.54 12.09 -18.89
C SER A 115 7.66 12.31 -17.67
N ALA A 116 7.74 11.37 -16.74
CA ALA A 116 7.12 11.53 -15.44
C ALA A 116 7.97 10.88 -14.36
N THR A 117 7.84 11.39 -13.15
CA THR A 117 8.36 10.76 -11.93
C THR A 117 7.21 10.38 -11.02
N ALA A 118 7.37 9.28 -10.29
CA ALA A 118 6.41 8.85 -9.27
C ALA A 118 7.11 8.34 -8.01
N THR A 119 6.60 8.76 -6.86
CA THR A 119 7.12 8.41 -5.54
C THR A 119 5.96 8.13 -4.60
N HIS A 120 5.91 6.93 -4.02
CA HIS A 120 4.87 6.65 -3.02
C HIS A 120 5.12 7.51 -1.76
N THR A 121 4.09 8.15 -1.22
CA THR A 121 4.16 9.08 -0.07
C THR A 121 4.80 8.50 1.18
N ASN A 122 4.59 7.20 1.41
CA ASN A 122 5.20 6.43 2.49
C ASN A 122 6.48 5.69 2.08
N GLY A 123 6.81 5.69 0.79
CA GLY A 123 8.03 5.10 0.23
C GLY A 123 9.18 6.11 0.18
N GLY A 124 10.40 5.62 -0.07
CA GLY A 124 11.59 6.47 -0.24
C GLY A 124 12.08 6.58 -1.68
N ASN A 125 11.69 5.64 -2.54
CA ASN A 125 12.25 5.51 -3.88
C ASN A 125 11.42 6.29 -4.89
N THR A 126 12.10 7.10 -5.69
CA THR A 126 11.50 7.82 -6.82
C THR A 126 11.77 7.04 -8.09
N TYR A 127 10.73 6.83 -8.89
CA TYR A 127 10.85 6.18 -10.18
C TYR A 127 10.66 7.21 -11.29
N VAL A 128 11.29 6.98 -12.44
CA VAL A 128 11.18 7.81 -13.63
C VAL A 128 10.85 6.97 -14.85
N PHE A 129 10.05 7.54 -15.74
CA PHE A 129 9.82 7.05 -17.09
C PHE A 129 10.05 8.21 -18.06
N THR A 130 10.70 7.94 -19.19
CA THR A 130 10.91 8.93 -20.26
C THR A 130 10.75 8.31 -21.64
N THR A 131 10.22 9.07 -22.59
CA THR A 131 10.22 8.73 -24.02
C THR A 131 11.40 9.37 -24.76
N ASP A 132 12.29 10.07 -24.05
CA ASP A 132 13.49 10.65 -24.64
C ASP A 132 14.46 9.55 -25.09
N GLU A 133 14.54 9.32 -26.41
CA GLU A 133 15.41 8.30 -26.99
C GLU A 133 16.91 8.55 -26.77
N SER A 134 17.31 9.73 -26.28
CA SER A 134 18.68 9.98 -25.87
C SER A 134 19.04 9.34 -24.52
N ASP A 135 18.04 8.96 -23.71
CA ASP A 135 18.23 8.21 -22.47
C ASP A 135 18.36 6.70 -22.77
N PRO A 136 19.42 6.02 -22.28
CA PRO A 136 19.56 4.57 -22.46
C PRO A 136 18.44 3.73 -21.83
N ASN A 137 17.66 4.31 -20.92
CA ASN A 137 16.51 3.68 -20.25
C ASN A 137 15.17 4.15 -20.82
N ALA A 138 15.14 4.79 -22.00
CA ALA A 138 13.91 5.22 -22.64
C ALA A 138 12.88 4.09 -22.75
N GLY A 139 11.62 4.39 -22.41
CA GLY A 139 10.52 3.43 -22.40
C GLY A 139 10.55 2.44 -21.24
N GLN A 140 11.47 2.57 -20.28
CA GLN A 140 11.54 1.76 -19.06
C GLN A 140 11.19 2.61 -17.83
N VAL A 141 10.61 1.95 -16.82
CA VAL A 141 10.49 2.54 -15.49
C VAL A 141 11.73 2.17 -14.70
N VAL A 142 12.51 3.17 -14.33
CA VAL A 142 13.77 2.99 -13.58
C VAL A 142 13.74 3.79 -12.29
N GLU A 143 14.43 3.28 -11.27
CA GLU A 143 14.66 4.04 -10.04
C GLU A 143 15.66 5.17 -10.32
N GLN A 144 15.37 6.37 -9.83
CA GLN A 144 16.20 7.55 -10.00
C GLN A 144 17.45 7.52 -9.10
#